data_AF-A0A920V7Y2-F1
#
_entry.id   AF-A0A920V7Y2-F1
#
_cell.length_a   1.000
_cell.length_b   1.000
_cell.length_c   1.000
_cell.angle_alpha   90.00
_cell.angle_beta   90.00
_cell.angle_gamma   90.00
#
_symmetry.space_group_name_H-M   'P 1'
#
loop_
_entity.id
_entity.type
_entity.pdbx_description
1 polymer ?
#
loop_
_entity_poly.entity_id
_entity_poly.type
_entity_poly.pdbx_seq_one_letter_code
_entity_poly.pdbx_strand_id
1 'polypeptide(L)'
;MYGTDVIPETKGALRGKTYNPLRGERVIYYVRNFLDKFVPLKDKSWKDLKKIPKVNNNKLDLNLKNPKQFVGYTKKSKLLSSLLFVNNNLHIDILFDQDGTLEVNNPDGNQDIIEIHDVFLESAITTICDHEDSVAAVDAEDKVIGYKNWLGMMKGNLKIEFKKKGKELLRKLNPDRSYISPKGKKFKLSGRALLLNRNVGHLMTNPAILLKDGSECPEGILDAFITSAACLHDLKRKGNSKLNSIYIVKPKMHGPDECTFTDLIFEKVEKLLNLKKYTIKCGIMDEERRTSANLKECIRL
;
A
#
# COMPACT_ATOMS: atom_id res chain seq x y z
N MET A 1 6.28 8.96 -12.72
CA MET A 1 7.48 9.56 -13.36
C MET A 1 7.19 10.90 -14.02
N TYR A 2 6.20 11.00 -14.91
CA TYR A 2 5.96 12.25 -15.67
C TYR A 2 5.85 13.51 -14.79
N GLY A 3 5.13 13.43 -13.66
CA GLY A 3 4.91 14.56 -12.75
C GLY A 3 6.07 14.92 -11.82
N THR A 4 7.15 14.14 -11.78
CA THR A 4 8.30 14.34 -10.90
C THR A 4 9.52 14.86 -11.69
N ASP A 5 10.60 15.21 -11.00
CA ASP A 5 11.89 15.64 -11.57
C ASP A 5 12.78 14.49 -12.09
N VAL A 6 12.44 13.23 -11.75
CA VAL A 6 13.07 12.00 -12.28
C VAL A 6 13.35 12.05 -13.78
N ILE A 7 12.45 12.65 -14.57
CA ILE A 7 12.72 12.97 -15.97
C ILE A 7 13.10 14.45 -16.07
N PRO A 8 14.36 14.79 -16.44
CA PRO A 8 14.82 16.16 -16.52
C PRO A 8 14.02 17.00 -17.51
N GLU A 9 13.76 18.25 -17.15
CA GLU A 9 13.03 19.25 -17.96
C GLU A 9 13.97 19.98 -18.93
N THR A 10 14.77 19.22 -19.69
CA THR A 10 15.76 19.75 -20.65
C THR A 10 15.32 19.50 -22.08
N LYS A 11 15.84 20.29 -23.04
CA LYS A 11 15.58 20.13 -24.49
C LYS A 11 14.07 19.94 -24.81
N GLY A 12 13.22 20.81 -24.26
CA GLY A 12 11.78 20.84 -24.56
C GLY A 12 10.89 19.85 -23.80
N ALA A 13 11.42 18.93 -22.98
CA ALA A 13 10.62 17.95 -22.23
C ALA A 13 10.04 18.50 -20.91
N LEU A 14 9.46 19.70 -20.96
CA LEU A 14 8.88 20.41 -19.81
C LEU A 14 7.54 19.79 -19.38
N ARG A 15 7.22 19.82 -18.09
CA ARG A 15 5.85 19.62 -17.61
C ARG A 15 5.01 20.86 -17.96
N GLY A 16 3.73 20.64 -18.23
CA GLY A 16 2.79 21.71 -18.56
C GLY A 16 1.38 21.39 -18.07
N LYS A 17 0.41 22.24 -18.44
CA LYS A 17 -1.02 22.00 -18.15
C LYS A 17 -1.59 20.85 -18.99
N THR A 18 -1.01 20.61 -20.16
CA THR A 18 -1.35 19.54 -21.10
C THR A 18 -0.20 18.55 -21.20
N TYR A 19 -0.47 17.41 -21.83
CA TYR A 19 0.54 16.41 -22.15
C TYR A 19 1.58 17.00 -23.12
N ASN A 20 2.85 16.66 -22.89
CA ASN A 20 3.99 17.01 -23.72
C ASN A 20 4.57 15.72 -24.32
N PRO A 21 4.35 15.48 -25.62
CA PRO A 21 4.87 14.32 -26.36
C PRO A 21 6.36 14.04 -26.14
N LEU A 22 7.21 15.08 -26.16
CA LEU A 22 8.66 14.91 -25.99
C LEU A 22 9.02 14.41 -24.60
N ARG A 23 8.23 14.78 -23.58
CA ARG A 23 8.38 14.26 -22.22
C ARG A 23 7.82 12.85 -22.09
N GLY A 24 6.69 12.58 -22.75
CA GLY A 24 6.08 11.26 -22.86
C GLY A 24 7.03 10.21 -23.43
N GLU A 25 7.66 10.51 -24.55
CA GLU A 25 8.66 9.66 -25.19
C GLU A 25 9.82 9.31 -24.25
N ARG A 26 10.33 10.29 -23.48
CA ARG A 26 11.37 10.04 -22.48
C ARG A 26 10.91 9.15 -21.33
N VAL A 27 9.66 9.31 -20.89
CA VAL A 27 9.05 8.43 -19.90
C VAL A 27 8.99 7.00 -20.45
N ILE A 28 8.50 6.81 -21.68
CA ILE A 28 8.41 5.50 -22.34
C ILE A 28 9.80 4.86 -22.48
N TYR A 29 10.78 5.61 -22.97
CA TYR A 29 12.16 5.15 -23.07
C TYR A 29 12.70 4.68 -21.72
N TYR A 30 12.46 5.45 -20.65
CA TYR A 30 12.85 5.07 -19.30
C TYR A 30 12.15 3.78 -18.86
N VAL A 31 10.82 3.67 -19.07
CA VAL A 31 10.04 2.47 -18.70
C VAL A 31 10.54 1.24 -19.43
N ARG A 32 10.81 1.32 -20.74
CA ARG A 32 11.32 0.18 -21.51
C ARG A 32 12.72 -0.26 -21.04
N ASN A 33 13.59 0.69 -20.67
CA ASN A 33 14.87 0.37 -20.02
C ASN A 33 14.69 -0.28 -18.64
N PHE A 34 13.72 0.18 -17.85
CA PHE A 34 13.36 -0.43 -16.58
C PHE A 34 12.93 -1.89 -16.79
N LEU A 35 12.09 -2.17 -17.79
CA LEU A 35 11.65 -3.53 -18.11
C LEU A 35 12.81 -4.41 -18.56
N ASP A 36 13.75 -3.90 -19.36
CA ASP A 36 14.98 -4.63 -19.72
C ASP A 36 15.84 -5.00 -18.51
N LYS A 37 15.85 -4.16 -17.48
CA LYS A 37 16.62 -4.40 -16.27
C LYS A 37 15.95 -5.43 -15.36
N PHE A 38 14.64 -5.34 -15.16
CA PHE A 38 13.93 -6.10 -14.12
C PHE A 38 13.08 -7.26 -14.63
N VAL A 39 12.72 -7.26 -15.91
CA VAL A 39 12.03 -8.37 -16.61
C VAL A 39 12.77 -8.68 -17.92
N PRO A 40 14.08 -8.99 -17.87
CA PRO A 40 14.90 -9.08 -19.07
C PRO A 40 14.42 -10.17 -20.03
N LEU A 41 14.45 -9.88 -21.32
CA LEU A 41 14.22 -10.86 -22.38
C LEU A 41 15.53 -11.60 -22.72
N LYS A 42 15.43 -12.84 -23.22
CA LYS A 42 16.58 -13.69 -23.50
C LYS A 42 17.45 -13.15 -24.63
N ASP A 43 16.83 -12.87 -25.77
CA ASP A 43 17.51 -12.56 -27.04
C ASP A 43 17.08 -11.22 -27.65
N LYS A 44 16.31 -10.42 -26.91
CA LYS A 44 15.71 -9.15 -27.37
C LYS A 44 15.78 -8.11 -26.26
N SER A 45 15.43 -6.86 -26.57
CA SER A 45 15.13 -5.87 -25.55
C SER A 45 13.68 -5.40 -25.67
N TRP A 46 13.10 -4.95 -24.57
CA TRP A 46 11.77 -4.35 -24.53
C TRP A 46 11.70 -3.14 -25.44
N LYS A 47 12.80 -2.40 -25.64
CA LYS A 47 12.88 -1.25 -26.56
C LYS A 47 12.63 -1.65 -28.02
N ASP A 48 12.97 -2.88 -28.41
CA ASP A 48 12.90 -3.34 -29.79
C ASP A 48 11.58 -4.03 -30.14
N LEU A 49 10.68 -4.20 -29.15
CA LEU A 49 9.37 -4.78 -29.40
C LEU A 49 8.49 -3.83 -30.22
N LYS A 50 7.98 -4.35 -31.34
CA LYS A 50 7.10 -3.63 -32.30
C LYS A 50 5.66 -4.14 -32.31
N LYS A 51 5.37 -5.20 -31.55
CA LYS A 51 4.03 -5.78 -31.42
C LYS A 51 3.78 -6.16 -29.97
N ILE A 52 2.53 -6.08 -29.56
CA ILE A 52 2.08 -6.53 -28.25
C ILE A 52 2.35 -8.03 -28.11
N PRO A 53 2.98 -8.49 -27.01
CA PRO A 53 3.13 -9.92 -26.76
C PRO A 53 1.77 -10.61 -26.69
N LYS A 54 1.67 -11.83 -27.20
CA LYS A 54 0.43 -12.61 -27.16
C LYS A 54 0.44 -13.56 -25.97
N VAL A 55 -0.75 -13.92 -25.48
CA VAL A 55 -0.91 -15.02 -24.52
C VAL A 55 -1.86 -16.05 -25.12
N ASN A 56 -1.28 -17.17 -25.56
CA ASN A 56 -1.95 -18.28 -26.23
C ASN A 56 -1.96 -19.50 -25.31
N ASN A 57 -3.14 -20.07 -25.04
CA ASN A 57 -3.30 -21.20 -24.10
C ASN A 57 -2.56 -20.97 -22.76
N ASN A 58 -2.71 -19.76 -22.19
CA ASN A 58 -2.06 -19.29 -20.96
C ASN A 58 -0.52 -19.19 -21.01
N LYS A 59 0.10 -19.36 -22.20
CA LYS A 59 1.54 -19.21 -22.41
C LYS A 59 1.84 -17.87 -23.05
N LEU A 60 2.79 -17.14 -22.46
CA LEU A 60 3.30 -15.87 -22.98
C LEU A 60 4.19 -16.13 -24.20
N ASP A 61 3.89 -15.47 -25.30
CA ASP A 61 4.69 -15.45 -26.55
C ASP A 61 5.81 -14.39 -26.43
N LEU A 62 6.65 -14.56 -25.40
CA LEU A 62 7.81 -13.71 -25.13
C LEU A 62 8.83 -14.49 -24.30
N ASN A 63 10.07 -14.58 -24.80
CA ASN A 63 11.13 -15.33 -24.14
C ASN A 63 11.83 -14.47 -23.08
N LEU A 64 11.44 -14.65 -21.82
CA LEU A 64 12.13 -14.04 -20.66
C LEU A 64 13.43 -14.78 -20.36
N LYS A 65 14.46 -14.10 -19.83
CA LYS A 65 15.65 -14.76 -19.26
C LYS A 65 15.26 -15.69 -18.12
N ASN A 66 14.30 -15.27 -17.29
CA ASN A 66 13.69 -16.10 -16.26
C ASN A 66 12.19 -16.28 -16.52
N PRO A 67 11.76 -17.42 -17.08
CA PRO A 67 10.35 -17.68 -17.38
C PRO A 67 9.42 -17.63 -16.16
N LYS A 68 9.94 -17.84 -14.94
CA LYS A 68 9.15 -17.80 -13.70
C LYS A 68 8.69 -16.39 -13.32
N GLN A 69 9.26 -15.35 -13.96
CA GLN A 69 8.84 -13.97 -13.71
C GLN A 69 7.43 -13.70 -14.24
N PHE A 70 6.97 -14.41 -15.28
CA PHE A 70 5.59 -14.27 -15.75
C PHE A 70 4.64 -15.01 -14.81
N VAL A 71 3.77 -14.25 -14.11
CA VAL A 71 2.90 -14.79 -13.07
C VAL A 71 1.41 -14.62 -13.36
N GLY A 72 1.04 -13.77 -14.31
CA GLY A 72 -0.34 -13.70 -14.78
C GLY A 72 -0.60 -12.66 -15.84
N TYR A 73 -1.86 -12.54 -16.24
CA TYR A 73 -2.31 -11.58 -17.23
C TYR A 73 -3.80 -11.30 -17.04
N THR A 74 -4.32 -10.26 -17.70
CA THR A 74 -5.77 -10.00 -17.80
C THR A 74 -6.20 -9.81 -19.25
N LYS A 75 -7.48 -10.07 -19.52
CA LYS A 75 -8.09 -9.78 -20.82
C LYS A 75 -9.35 -8.94 -20.62
N LYS A 76 -9.57 -7.97 -21.50
CA LYS A 76 -10.79 -7.16 -21.61
C LYS A 76 -11.33 -7.34 -23.02
N SER A 77 -12.61 -7.74 -23.15
CA SER A 77 -13.23 -8.01 -24.47
C SER A 77 -12.40 -8.93 -25.39
N LYS A 78 -11.78 -9.98 -24.81
CA LYS A 78 -10.85 -10.94 -25.45
C LYS A 78 -9.47 -10.37 -25.83
N LEU A 79 -9.25 -9.06 -25.76
CA LEU A 79 -7.96 -8.41 -25.96
C LEU A 79 -7.10 -8.52 -24.69
N LEU A 80 -5.77 -8.58 -24.86
CA LEU A 80 -4.85 -8.61 -23.73
C LEU A 80 -4.80 -7.21 -23.11
N SER A 81 -5.26 -7.07 -21.87
CA SER A 81 -5.30 -5.79 -21.18
C SER A 81 -4.12 -5.58 -20.23
N SER A 82 -3.50 -6.66 -19.73
CA SER A 82 -2.28 -6.55 -18.95
C SER A 82 -1.41 -7.81 -18.93
N LEU A 83 -0.12 -7.63 -18.64
CA LEU A 83 0.84 -8.68 -18.31
C LEU A 83 1.44 -8.41 -16.93
N LEU A 84 1.33 -9.40 -16.04
CA LEU A 84 1.81 -9.35 -14.67
C LEU A 84 3.09 -10.17 -14.52
N PHE A 85 4.13 -9.50 -14.05
CA PHE A 85 5.42 -10.08 -13.74
C PHE A 85 5.76 -9.94 -12.26
N VAL A 86 6.74 -10.72 -11.79
CA VAL A 86 7.33 -10.61 -10.46
C VAL A 86 8.85 -10.51 -10.57
N ASN A 87 9.43 -9.61 -9.78
CA ASN A 87 10.87 -9.51 -9.55
C ASN A 87 11.13 -9.19 -8.08
N ASN A 88 11.99 -9.94 -7.41
CA ASN A 88 12.26 -9.80 -5.97
C ASN A 88 10.98 -9.73 -5.11
N ASN A 89 10.01 -10.60 -5.40
CA ASN A 89 8.69 -10.68 -4.75
C ASN A 89 7.78 -9.44 -4.89
N LEU A 90 8.14 -8.46 -5.72
CA LEU A 90 7.28 -7.33 -6.06
C LEU A 90 6.74 -7.46 -7.47
N HIS A 91 5.47 -7.12 -7.64
CA HIS A 91 4.78 -7.24 -8.92
C HIS A 91 4.99 -6.02 -9.82
N ILE A 92 5.08 -6.29 -11.12
CA ILE A 92 5.15 -5.31 -12.21
C ILE A 92 4.01 -5.65 -13.18
N ASP A 93 3.04 -4.75 -13.33
CA ASP A 93 1.83 -4.96 -14.15
C ASP A 93 1.84 -3.99 -15.33
N ILE A 94 2.08 -4.52 -16.54
CA ILE A 94 2.14 -3.74 -17.78
C ILE A 94 0.73 -3.70 -18.38
N LEU A 95 0.14 -2.52 -18.51
CA LEU A 95 -1.20 -2.34 -19.05
C LEU A 95 -1.13 -1.92 -20.52
N PHE A 96 -2.03 -2.46 -21.32
CA PHE A 96 -2.15 -2.16 -22.75
C PHE A 96 -3.50 -1.51 -23.06
N ASP A 97 -3.52 -0.50 -23.93
CA ASP A 97 -4.75 0.17 -24.39
C ASP A 97 -5.18 -0.28 -25.80
N GLN A 98 -5.41 -1.59 -25.97
CA GLN A 98 -5.80 -2.16 -27.28
C GLN A 98 -7.19 -1.74 -27.76
N ASP A 99 -8.06 -1.28 -26.86
CA ASP A 99 -9.42 -0.86 -27.20
C ASP A 99 -9.57 0.67 -27.27
N GLY A 100 -8.47 1.43 -27.07
CA GLY A 100 -8.44 2.89 -27.15
C GLY A 100 -9.29 3.59 -26.07
N THR A 101 -9.60 2.90 -24.96
CA THR A 101 -10.49 3.42 -23.92
C THR A 101 -9.75 4.11 -22.77
N LEU A 102 -8.41 4.01 -22.72
CA LEU A 102 -7.62 4.55 -21.61
C LEU A 102 -7.04 5.94 -21.91
N GLU A 103 -6.74 6.26 -23.18
CA GLU A 103 -6.13 7.53 -23.60
C GLU A 103 -7.12 8.67 -23.92
N VAL A 104 -8.32 8.68 -23.32
CA VAL A 104 -9.43 9.61 -23.65
C VAL A 104 -9.07 11.11 -23.56
N ASN A 105 -8.02 11.47 -22.82
CA ASN A 105 -7.60 12.87 -22.60
C ASN A 105 -6.22 13.20 -23.20
N ASN A 106 -5.67 12.35 -24.06
CA ASN A 106 -4.38 12.54 -24.71
C ASN A 106 -4.58 12.67 -26.24
N PRO A 107 -4.55 13.90 -26.79
CA PRO A 107 -4.90 14.15 -28.18
C PRO A 107 -3.97 13.46 -29.21
N ASP A 108 -2.75 13.10 -28.81
CA ASP A 108 -1.79 12.39 -29.66
C ASP A 108 -1.82 10.86 -29.49
N GLY A 109 -2.73 10.33 -28.65
CA GLY A 109 -2.91 8.91 -28.41
C GLY A 109 -1.72 8.23 -27.70
N ASN A 110 -1.76 6.90 -27.66
CA ASN A 110 -0.66 6.11 -27.10
C ASN A 110 0.59 6.19 -28.00
N GLN A 111 1.67 6.76 -27.48
CA GLN A 111 2.92 6.93 -28.22
C GLN A 111 3.80 5.67 -28.24
N ASP A 112 3.50 4.70 -27.40
CA ASP A 112 4.24 3.46 -27.34
C ASP A 112 3.83 2.54 -28.49
N ILE A 113 4.80 2.07 -29.28
CA ILE A 113 4.57 1.25 -30.49
C ILE A 113 3.84 -0.07 -30.20
N ILE A 114 3.90 -0.57 -28.96
CA ILE A 114 3.17 -1.78 -28.53
C ILE A 114 2.02 -1.44 -27.60
N GLU A 115 1.52 -0.21 -27.66
CA GLU A 115 0.33 0.25 -26.96
C GLU A 115 0.40 0.05 -25.43
N ILE A 116 1.61 0.12 -24.84
CA ILE A 116 1.73 0.20 -23.37
C ILE A 116 1.12 1.52 -22.93
N HIS A 117 0.05 1.44 -22.14
CA HIS A 117 -0.59 2.62 -21.55
C HIS A 117 0.13 3.06 -20.27
N ASP A 118 0.40 2.10 -19.38
CA ASP A 118 1.07 2.36 -18.11
C ASP A 118 1.76 1.10 -17.57
N VAL A 119 2.69 1.28 -16.63
CA VAL A 119 3.32 0.19 -15.89
C VAL A 119 3.12 0.42 -14.40
N PHE A 120 2.26 -0.39 -13.81
CA PHE A 120 1.96 -0.36 -12.40
C PHE A 120 3.02 -1.14 -11.62
N LEU A 121 3.60 -0.49 -10.61
CA LEU A 121 4.54 -1.11 -9.69
C LEU A 121 3.88 -1.33 -8.33
N GLU A 122 3.92 -2.57 -7.84
CA GLU A 122 3.66 -2.82 -6.44
C GLU A 122 4.76 -2.15 -5.61
N SER A 123 4.37 -1.30 -4.66
CA SER A 123 5.29 -0.37 -3.99
C SER A 123 5.02 -0.31 -2.50
N ALA A 124 4.07 0.52 -2.05
CA ALA A 124 3.67 0.60 -0.65
C ALA A 124 2.90 -0.67 -0.23
N ILE A 125 3.65 -1.75 0.05
CA ILE A 125 3.09 -3.04 0.50
C ILE A 125 2.51 -2.95 1.91
N THR A 126 3.04 -2.02 2.72
CA THR A 126 2.54 -1.68 4.06
C THR A 126 2.37 -0.17 4.18
N THR A 127 1.51 0.28 5.08
CA THR A 127 1.35 1.70 5.43
C THR A 127 1.03 1.82 6.91
N ILE A 128 1.65 2.78 7.59
CA ILE A 128 1.35 3.13 8.97
C ILE A 128 0.28 4.23 8.95
N CYS A 129 -0.92 3.93 9.45
CA CYS A 129 -1.91 4.93 9.80
C CYS A 129 -1.55 5.50 11.17
N ASP A 130 -1.29 6.79 11.20
CA ASP A 130 -0.63 7.40 12.34
C ASP A 130 -1.59 8.16 13.25
N HIS A 131 -1.56 7.85 14.55
CA HIS A 131 -2.24 8.59 15.61
C HIS A 131 -1.24 9.28 16.57
N GLU A 132 0.03 9.39 16.16
CA GLU A 132 1.11 9.99 16.95
C GLU A 132 1.70 11.22 16.22
N ASP A 133 2.98 11.23 15.85
CA ASP A 133 3.72 12.48 15.56
C ASP A 133 3.24 13.26 14.31
N SER A 134 2.48 12.65 13.39
CA SER A 134 1.99 13.35 12.19
C SER A 134 0.63 14.03 12.36
N VAL A 135 0.01 13.91 13.55
CA VAL A 135 -1.31 14.48 13.86
C VAL A 135 -1.25 15.34 15.13
N ALA A 136 -2.17 16.30 15.24
CA ALA A 136 -2.49 16.97 16.50
C ALA A 136 -3.86 16.48 16.95
N ALA A 137 -3.91 15.77 18.08
CA ALA A 137 -5.15 15.28 18.65
C ALA A 137 -5.11 15.38 20.18
N VAL A 138 -5.72 16.44 20.72
CA VAL A 138 -5.49 16.85 22.11
C VAL A 138 -6.68 16.57 23.04
N ASP A 139 -7.84 16.25 22.47
CA ASP A 139 -9.07 15.99 23.22
C ASP A 139 -9.90 14.86 22.58
N ALA A 140 -11.09 14.61 23.14
CA ALA A 140 -11.99 13.58 22.65
C ALA A 140 -12.47 13.84 21.21
N GLU A 141 -12.69 15.09 20.81
CA GLU A 141 -13.20 15.44 19.48
C GLU A 141 -12.17 15.05 18.42
N ASP A 142 -10.92 15.40 18.64
CA ASP A 142 -9.82 15.06 17.73
C ASP A 142 -9.60 13.54 17.65
N LYS A 143 -9.52 12.86 18.82
CA LYS A 143 -9.29 11.41 18.86
C LYS A 143 -10.39 10.64 18.14
N VAL A 144 -11.65 11.06 18.28
CA VAL A 144 -12.78 10.45 17.58
C VAL A 144 -12.64 10.55 16.06
N ILE A 145 -12.09 11.65 15.52
CA ILE A 145 -11.86 11.79 14.07
C ILE A 145 -10.87 10.71 13.58
N GLY A 146 -9.73 10.56 14.26
CA GLY A 146 -8.73 9.54 13.95
C GLY A 146 -9.31 8.13 14.02
N TYR A 147 -9.97 7.80 15.14
CA TYR A 147 -10.59 6.50 15.34
C TYR A 147 -11.69 6.19 14.32
N LYS A 148 -12.50 7.18 13.92
CA LYS A 148 -13.54 7.01 12.90
C LYS A 148 -12.93 6.70 11.53
N ASN A 149 -11.82 7.35 11.17
CA ASN A 149 -11.08 7.04 9.96
C ASN A 149 -10.51 5.62 9.99
N TRP A 150 -9.87 5.23 11.11
CA TRP A 150 -9.37 3.86 11.30
C TRP A 150 -10.48 2.81 11.24
N LEU A 151 -11.61 3.06 11.89
CA LEU A 151 -12.79 2.19 11.84
C LEU A 151 -13.32 2.04 10.42
N GLY A 152 -13.40 3.13 9.65
CA GLY A 152 -13.79 3.09 8.24
C GLY A 152 -12.84 2.25 7.38
N MET A 153 -11.53 2.32 7.65
CA MET A 153 -10.53 1.45 7.01
C MET A 153 -10.77 -0.02 7.36
N MET A 154 -10.97 -0.34 8.64
CA MET A 154 -11.18 -1.70 9.12
C MET A 154 -12.52 -2.30 8.69
N LYS A 155 -13.55 -1.47 8.45
CA LYS A 155 -14.80 -1.88 7.80
C LYS A 155 -14.68 -1.98 6.28
N GLY A 156 -13.67 -1.36 5.68
CA GLY A 156 -13.48 -1.33 4.22
C GLY A 156 -14.44 -0.39 3.48
N ASN A 157 -15.05 0.56 4.19
CA ASN A 157 -16.06 1.47 3.64
C ASN A 157 -15.69 2.95 3.74
N LEU A 158 -14.45 3.27 4.13
CA LEU A 158 -13.97 4.65 4.14
C LEU A 158 -14.05 5.25 2.74
N LYS A 159 -14.72 6.40 2.67
CA LYS A 159 -14.87 7.21 1.47
C LYS A 159 -14.92 8.69 1.83
N ILE A 160 -14.51 9.55 0.90
CA ILE A 160 -14.56 11.00 1.06
C ILE A 160 -14.96 11.67 -0.25
N GLU A 161 -15.82 12.68 -0.14
CA GLU A 161 -16.25 13.55 -1.24
C GLU A 161 -15.56 14.91 -1.10
N PHE A 162 -14.96 15.40 -2.19
CA PHE A 162 -14.27 16.69 -2.18
C PHE A 162 -14.28 17.35 -3.56
N LYS A 163 -14.10 18.68 -3.59
CA LYS A 163 -14.03 19.46 -4.84
C LYS A 163 -12.58 19.67 -5.27
N LYS A 164 -12.28 19.40 -6.55
CA LYS A 164 -10.99 19.69 -7.17
C LYS A 164 -11.21 20.28 -8.56
N LYS A 165 -10.70 21.49 -8.80
CA LYS A 165 -10.90 22.24 -10.06
C LYS A 165 -12.38 22.33 -10.46
N GLY A 166 -13.26 22.61 -9.49
CA GLY A 166 -14.71 22.73 -9.71
C GLY A 166 -15.47 21.41 -9.92
N LYS A 167 -14.80 20.26 -9.95
CA LYS A 167 -15.44 18.94 -10.05
C LYS A 167 -15.56 18.29 -8.68
N GLU A 168 -16.73 17.74 -8.37
CA GLU A 168 -16.93 16.88 -7.21
C GLU A 168 -16.36 15.49 -7.51
N LEU A 169 -15.52 15.00 -6.59
CA LEU A 169 -14.84 13.73 -6.71
C LEU A 169 -15.12 12.88 -5.47
N LEU A 170 -15.44 11.60 -5.71
CA LEU A 170 -15.56 10.58 -4.67
C LEU A 170 -14.30 9.72 -4.66
N ARG A 171 -13.59 9.66 -3.53
CA ARG A 171 -12.47 8.74 -3.31
C ARG A 171 -12.89 7.63 -2.36
N LYS A 172 -12.58 6.40 -2.72
CA LYS A 172 -12.85 5.18 -1.94
C LYS A 172 -11.67 4.21 -2.01
N LEU A 173 -11.68 3.20 -1.15
CA LEU A 173 -10.67 2.13 -1.17
C LEU A 173 -10.72 1.33 -2.47
N ASN A 174 -9.54 1.06 -3.05
CA ASN A 174 -9.41 0.25 -4.25
C ASN A 174 -9.78 -1.22 -3.97
N PRO A 175 -10.43 -1.92 -4.90
CA PRO A 175 -10.66 -3.36 -4.79
C PRO A 175 -9.38 -4.16 -5.02
N ASP A 176 -9.41 -5.45 -4.70
CA ASP A 176 -8.36 -6.39 -5.08
C ASP A 176 -8.25 -6.52 -6.60
N ARG A 177 -7.03 -6.72 -7.10
CA ARG A 177 -6.74 -6.86 -8.54
C ARG A 177 -6.82 -8.33 -8.94
N SER A 178 -7.54 -8.64 -10.02
CA SER A 178 -7.79 -10.02 -10.45
C SER A 178 -6.98 -10.37 -11.69
N TYR A 179 -6.38 -11.57 -11.71
CA TYR A 179 -5.50 -12.05 -12.78
C TYR A 179 -5.78 -13.50 -13.15
N ILE A 180 -5.33 -13.91 -14.34
CA ILE A 180 -5.28 -15.30 -14.79
C ILE A 180 -3.82 -15.75 -14.76
N SER A 181 -3.53 -16.84 -14.05
CA SER A 181 -2.18 -17.41 -13.97
C SER A 181 -1.77 -18.13 -15.26
N PRO A 182 -0.47 -18.42 -15.47
CA PRO A 182 0.01 -19.26 -16.57
C PRO A 182 -0.58 -20.69 -16.57
N LYS A 183 -1.19 -21.12 -15.46
CA LYS A 183 -1.92 -22.39 -15.34
C LYS A 183 -3.43 -22.26 -15.66
N GLY A 184 -3.88 -21.08 -16.09
CA GLY A 184 -5.29 -20.78 -16.39
C GLY A 184 -6.18 -20.54 -15.16
N LYS A 185 -5.63 -20.64 -13.94
CA LYS A 185 -6.40 -20.38 -12.71
C LYS A 185 -6.51 -18.88 -12.44
N LYS A 186 -7.71 -18.42 -12.06
CA LYS A 186 -7.93 -17.04 -11.58
C LYS A 186 -7.34 -16.88 -10.18
N PHE A 187 -6.70 -15.74 -9.92
CA PHE A 187 -6.23 -15.36 -8.59
C PHE A 187 -6.37 -13.86 -8.36
N LYS A 188 -6.19 -13.42 -7.11
CA LYS A 188 -6.28 -12.01 -6.73
C LYS A 188 -5.04 -11.55 -5.96
N LEU A 189 -4.60 -10.33 -6.24
CA LEU A 189 -3.63 -9.60 -5.44
C LEU A 189 -4.34 -8.50 -4.64
N SER A 190 -3.79 -8.18 -3.46
CA SER A 190 -4.32 -7.05 -2.67
C SER A 190 -4.18 -5.77 -3.49
N GLY A 191 -5.25 -5.00 -3.63
CA GLY A 191 -5.20 -3.69 -4.30
C GLY A 191 -4.85 -2.55 -3.35
N ARG A 192 -4.50 -2.88 -2.11
CA ARG A 192 -4.28 -1.95 -1.00
C ARG A 192 -3.07 -2.41 -0.20
N ALA A 193 -2.39 -1.45 0.41
CA ALA A 193 -1.34 -1.71 1.39
C ALA A 193 -1.90 -2.45 2.62
N LEU A 194 -1.08 -3.28 3.25
CA LEU A 194 -1.34 -3.79 4.58
C LEU A 194 -1.20 -2.63 5.58
N LEU A 195 -2.26 -2.33 6.31
CA LEU A 195 -2.31 -1.23 7.27
C LEU A 195 -1.83 -1.68 8.64
N LEU A 196 -0.93 -0.88 9.20
CA LEU A 196 -0.53 -0.85 10.60
C LEU A 196 -1.11 0.41 11.24
N ASN A 197 -1.31 0.42 12.55
CA ASN A 197 -1.68 1.63 13.29
C ASN A 197 -0.53 2.02 14.22
N ARG A 198 -0.03 3.25 14.12
CA ARG A 198 0.88 3.79 15.14
C ARG A 198 0.05 4.46 16.21
N ASN A 199 -0.09 3.76 17.32
CA ASN A 199 -0.66 4.31 18.54
C ASN A 199 0.36 5.27 19.18
N VAL A 200 -0.08 6.15 20.08
CA VAL A 200 0.84 6.97 20.88
C VAL A 200 1.66 6.12 21.86
N GLY A 201 2.77 6.70 22.36
CA GLY A 201 3.71 6.07 23.32
C GLY A 201 3.14 5.90 24.73
N HIS A 202 4.00 5.98 25.75
CA HIS A 202 3.63 5.79 27.16
C HIS A 202 3.42 7.09 27.96
N LEU A 203 3.80 8.24 27.39
CA LEU A 203 3.91 9.49 28.14
C LEU A 203 2.57 10.19 28.41
N MET A 204 1.77 10.39 27.36
CA MET A 204 0.63 11.31 27.42
C MET A 204 -0.60 10.68 28.07
N THR A 205 -1.38 11.51 28.75
CA THR A 205 -2.76 11.24 29.16
C THR A 205 -3.73 12.03 28.27
N ASN A 206 -5.01 11.66 28.29
CA ASN A 206 -6.03 12.38 27.52
C ASN A 206 -7.34 12.49 28.32
N PRO A 207 -8.00 13.66 28.33
CA PRO A 207 -9.22 13.90 29.09
C PRO A 207 -10.47 13.21 28.51
N ALA A 208 -10.37 12.52 27.36
CA ALA A 208 -11.49 11.77 26.77
C ALA A 208 -12.08 10.72 27.71
N ILE A 209 -11.28 10.17 28.64
CA ILE A 209 -11.74 9.28 29.70
C ILE A 209 -11.08 9.66 31.01
N LEU A 210 -11.87 9.87 32.06
CA LEU A 210 -11.38 10.01 33.43
C LEU A 210 -11.42 8.66 34.16
N LEU A 211 -10.37 8.40 34.94
CA LEU A 211 -10.29 7.25 35.83
C LEU A 211 -11.14 7.49 37.09
N LYS A 212 -11.31 6.44 37.91
CA LYS A 212 -12.15 6.50 39.11
C LYS A 212 -11.69 7.56 40.13
N ASP A 213 -10.41 7.86 40.15
CA ASP A 213 -9.80 8.89 41.01
C ASP A 213 -9.88 10.31 40.40
N GLY A 214 -10.48 10.47 39.22
CA GLY A 214 -10.62 11.73 38.51
C GLY A 214 -9.43 12.11 37.62
N SER A 215 -8.35 11.32 37.60
CA SER A 215 -7.21 11.56 36.71
C SER A 215 -7.51 11.18 35.26
N GLU A 216 -6.77 11.75 34.32
CA GLU A 216 -6.91 11.41 32.90
C GLU A 216 -6.36 10.01 32.58
N CYS A 217 -7.00 9.32 31.65
CA CYS A 217 -6.54 8.01 31.19
C CYS A 217 -5.24 8.13 30.37
N PRO A 218 -4.24 7.25 30.59
CA PRO A 218 -3.07 7.16 29.71
C PRO A 218 -3.48 6.89 28.26
N GLU A 219 -3.13 7.78 27.36
CA GLU A 219 -3.61 7.78 25.98
C GLU A 219 -3.14 6.55 25.21
N GLY A 220 -1.93 6.06 25.48
CA GLY A 220 -1.42 4.82 24.88
C GLY A 220 -2.21 3.57 25.23
N ILE A 221 -2.89 3.54 26.39
CA ILE A 221 -3.78 2.44 26.80
C ILE A 221 -5.13 2.60 26.10
N LEU A 222 -5.65 3.83 26.04
CA LEU A 222 -6.87 4.17 25.30
C LEU A 222 -6.75 3.74 23.82
N ASP A 223 -5.67 4.14 23.16
CA ASP A 223 -5.37 3.78 21.78
C ASP A 223 -5.34 2.26 21.59
N ALA A 224 -4.60 1.54 22.45
CA ALA A 224 -4.45 0.09 22.34
C ALA A 224 -5.80 -0.64 22.33
N PHE A 225 -6.73 -0.19 23.17
CA PHE A 225 -8.08 -0.75 23.19
C PHE A 225 -8.90 -0.35 21.96
N ILE A 226 -9.01 0.96 21.68
CA ILE A 226 -9.93 1.47 20.64
C ILE A 226 -9.49 1.02 19.24
N THR A 227 -8.19 1.10 18.93
CA THR A 227 -7.69 0.72 17.60
C THR A 227 -7.78 -0.79 17.37
N SER A 228 -7.55 -1.61 18.41
CA SER A 228 -7.75 -3.07 18.36
C SER A 228 -9.22 -3.46 18.22
N ALA A 229 -10.12 -2.81 18.96
CA ALA A 229 -11.55 -3.05 18.87
C ALA A 229 -12.09 -2.76 17.46
N ALA A 230 -11.62 -1.68 16.81
CA ALA A 230 -11.96 -1.39 15.43
C ALA A 230 -11.51 -2.51 14.46
N CYS A 231 -10.37 -3.17 14.71
CA CYS A 231 -9.87 -4.26 13.89
C CYS A 231 -10.72 -5.53 13.96
N LEU A 232 -11.64 -5.69 14.92
CA LEU A 232 -12.59 -6.81 14.95
C LEU A 232 -13.41 -6.90 13.65
N HIS A 233 -13.69 -5.76 13.01
CA HIS A 233 -14.36 -5.72 11.71
C HIS A 233 -13.47 -6.32 10.60
N ASP A 234 -12.17 -6.05 10.65
CA ASP A 234 -11.23 -6.59 9.67
C ASP A 234 -11.01 -8.09 9.87
N LEU A 235 -10.89 -8.56 11.11
CA LEU A 235 -10.74 -9.98 11.43
C LEU A 235 -11.91 -10.83 10.89
N LYS A 236 -13.12 -10.25 10.81
CA LYS A 236 -14.28 -10.91 10.18
C LYS A 236 -14.21 -10.88 8.65
N ARG A 237 -13.87 -9.73 8.04
CA ARG A 237 -13.94 -9.55 6.58
C ARG A 237 -12.67 -10.00 5.82
N LYS A 238 -11.52 -10.08 6.51
CA LYS A 238 -10.18 -10.37 5.96
C LYS A 238 -9.72 -9.43 4.84
N GLY A 239 -9.99 -8.13 4.99
CA GLY A 239 -9.72 -7.16 3.93
C GLY A 239 -8.42 -6.38 4.09
N ASN A 240 -7.83 -6.39 5.29
CA ASN A 240 -6.49 -5.91 5.61
C ASN A 240 -5.60 -7.11 5.97
N SER A 241 -5.85 -7.77 7.12
CA SER A 241 -5.07 -8.93 7.55
C SER A 241 -5.65 -10.24 7.02
N LYS A 242 -4.84 -10.99 6.25
CA LYS A 242 -5.21 -12.34 5.81
C LYS A 242 -4.98 -13.39 6.90
N LEU A 243 -4.12 -13.10 7.88
CA LEU A 243 -3.62 -14.06 8.88
C LEU A 243 -4.20 -13.86 10.29
N ASN A 244 -5.32 -13.13 10.45
CA ASN A 244 -5.92 -12.83 11.76
C ASN A 244 -4.95 -12.12 12.71
N SER A 245 -4.25 -11.10 12.22
CA SER A 245 -3.34 -10.30 13.03
C SER A 245 -3.71 -8.83 12.97
N ILE A 246 -3.58 -8.15 14.11
CA ILE A 246 -3.66 -6.69 14.25
C ILE A 246 -2.22 -6.19 14.32
N TYR A 247 -1.87 -5.13 13.61
CA TYR A 247 -0.50 -4.62 13.56
C TYR A 247 -0.46 -3.22 14.18
N ILE A 248 0.12 -3.12 15.37
CA ILE A 248 0.27 -1.86 16.10
C ILE A 248 1.75 -1.51 16.18
N VAL A 249 2.12 -0.32 15.72
CA VAL A 249 3.45 0.25 15.95
C VAL A 249 3.41 0.96 17.30
N LYS A 250 4.37 0.64 18.18
CA LYS A 250 4.50 1.27 19.49
C LYS A 250 5.77 2.13 19.54
N PRO A 251 5.61 3.46 19.60
CA PRO A 251 6.72 4.41 19.58
C PRO A 251 7.23 4.73 20.99
N LYS A 252 8.39 5.39 21.05
CA LYS A 252 8.97 6.08 22.22
C LYS A 252 9.01 5.24 23.49
N MET A 253 9.27 3.94 23.33
CA MET A 253 9.56 3.06 24.48
C MET A 253 11.02 3.23 24.88
N HIS A 254 11.30 3.29 26.17
CA HIS A 254 12.66 3.37 26.71
C HIS A 254 13.06 2.05 27.39
N GLY A 255 13.57 1.09 26.63
CA GLY A 255 14.14 -0.14 27.15
C GLY A 255 13.14 -1.30 27.33
N PRO A 256 13.63 -2.45 27.86
CA PRO A 256 12.88 -3.70 27.86
C PRO A 256 11.68 -3.70 28.82
N ASP A 257 11.74 -2.96 29.92
CA ASP A 257 10.62 -2.89 30.87
C ASP A 257 9.37 -2.27 30.23
N GLU A 258 9.55 -1.25 29.39
CA GLU A 258 8.44 -0.61 28.66
C GLU A 258 7.93 -1.51 27.51
N CYS A 259 8.80 -2.32 26.91
CA CYS A 259 8.38 -3.35 25.96
C CYS A 259 7.53 -4.43 26.65
N THR A 260 7.95 -4.88 27.84
CA THR A 260 7.17 -5.81 28.68
C THR A 260 5.82 -5.22 29.07
N PHE A 261 5.78 -3.92 29.40
CA PHE A 261 4.54 -3.23 29.72
C PHE A 261 3.61 -3.14 28.51
N THR A 262 4.14 -2.92 27.31
CA THR A 262 3.35 -2.97 26.08
C THR A 262 2.79 -4.37 25.80
N ASP A 263 3.57 -5.43 25.97
CA ASP A 263 3.06 -6.82 25.86
C ASP A 263 1.92 -7.07 26.86
N LEU A 264 2.08 -6.61 28.10
CA LEU A 264 1.02 -6.69 29.11
C LEU A 264 -0.25 -5.94 28.68
N ILE A 265 -0.14 -4.72 28.16
CA ILE A 265 -1.30 -3.96 27.65
C ILE A 265 -2.01 -4.77 26.56
N PHE A 266 -1.28 -5.29 25.57
CA PHE A 266 -1.86 -6.06 24.48
C PHE A 266 -2.49 -7.37 24.98
N GLU A 267 -1.86 -8.09 25.92
CA GLU A 267 -2.45 -9.28 26.53
C GLU A 267 -3.79 -8.96 27.20
N LYS A 268 -3.88 -7.83 27.93
CA LYS A 268 -5.13 -7.41 28.58
C LYS A 268 -6.21 -7.04 27.57
N VAL A 269 -5.85 -6.31 26.51
CA VAL A 269 -6.77 -5.96 25.42
C VAL A 269 -7.26 -7.21 24.69
N GLU A 270 -6.38 -8.16 24.39
CA GLU A 270 -6.72 -9.43 23.77
C GLU A 270 -7.71 -10.23 24.62
N LYS A 271 -7.43 -10.37 25.92
CA LYS A 271 -8.33 -11.04 26.87
C LYS A 271 -9.71 -10.37 26.90
N LEU A 272 -9.74 -9.03 27.00
CA LEU A 272 -10.99 -8.27 27.07
C LEU A 272 -11.82 -8.38 25.78
N LEU A 273 -11.17 -8.37 24.63
CA LEU A 273 -11.82 -8.49 23.32
C LEU A 273 -12.04 -9.95 22.88
N ASN A 274 -11.72 -10.93 23.74
CA ASN A 274 -11.78 -12.37 23.45
C ASN A 274 -11.00 -12.77 22.18
N LEU A 275 -9.81 -12.19 22.01
CA LEU A 275 -8.87 -12.52 20.96
C LEU A 275 -7.91 -13.61 21.43
N LYS A 276 -7.41 -14.41 20.48
CA LYS A 276 -6.35 -15.38 20.79
C LYS A 276 -5.10 -14.63 21.23
N LYS A 277 -4.34 -15.19 22.17
CA LYS A 277 -3.04 -14.64 22.58
C LYS A 277 -2.17 -14.37 21.34
N TYR A 278 -1.52 -13.20 21.31
CA TYR A 278 -0.69 -12.74 20.20
C TYR A 278 -1.45 -12.48 18.90
N THR A 279 -2.73 -12.13 18.96
CA THR A 279 -3.44 -11.55 17.81
C THR A 279 -2.90 -10.18 17.46
N ILE A 280 -2.54 -9.37 18.47
CA ILE A 280 -1.90 -8.07 18.31
C ILE A 280 -0.39 -8.27 18.13
N LYS A 281 0.16 -7.70 17.06
CA LYS A 281 1.58 -7.71 16.70
C LYS A 281 2.15 -6.33 16.96
N CYS A 282 3.30 -6.29 17.63
CA CYS A 282 3.98 -5.04 17.95
C CYS A 282 5.08 -4.72 16.92
N GLY A 283 5.01 -3.54 16.32
CA GLY A 283 6.15 -2.91 15.67
C GLY A 283 6.88 -2.04 16.67
N ILE A 284 8.05 -2.49 17.12
CA ILE A 284 8.89 -1.74 18.08
C ILE A 284 9.65 -0.66 17.31
N MET A 285 9.53 0.60 17.74
CA MET A 285 10.37 1.68 17.25
C MET A 285 11.67 1.75 18.04
N ASP A 286 12.81 1.50 17.39
CA ASP A 286 14.12 1.75 17.97
C ASP A 286 14.52 3.22 17.77
N GLU A 287 13.91 4.10 18.58
CA GLU A 287 14.08 5.55 18.47
C GLU A 287 14.49 6.22 19.79
N GLU A 288 14.64 5.44 20.86
CA GLU A 288 15.07 5.92 22.17
C GLU A 288 16.38 5.27 22.59
N ARG A 289 17.33 6.06 23.08
CA ARG A 289 18.69 5.59 23.39
C ARG A 289 18.72 4.36 24.30
N ARG A 290 17.83 4.28 25.29
CA ARG A 290 17.74 3.14 26.23
C ARG A 290 17.20 1.88 25.53
N THR A 291 16.34 2.02 24.54
CA THR A 291 15.91 0.92 23.66
C THR A 291 17.05 0.48 22.77
N SER A 292 17.74 1.39 22.08
CA SER A 292 18.85 1.02 21.19
C SER A 292 19.97 0.29 21.92
N ALA A 293 20.34 0.77 23.12
CA ALA A 293 21.36 0.13 23.95
C ALA A 293 20.96 -1.27 24.45
N ASN A 294 19.66 -1.59 24.49
CA ASN A 294 19.12 -2.85 25.01
C ASN A 294 18.22 -3.57 23.98
N LEU A 295 18.37 -3.30 22.68
CA LEU A 295 17.41 -3.69 21.65
C LEU A 295 17.14 -5.19 21.60
N LYS A 296 18.20 -5.99 21.83
CA LYS A 296 18.08 -7.46 21.90
C LYS A 296 17.08 -7.90 22.97
N GLU A 297 17.11 -7.26 24.13
CA GLU A 297 16.22 -7.59 25.24
C GLU A 297 14.80 -7.05 24.99
N CYS A 298 14.67 -5.86 24.41
CA CYS A 298 13.39 -5.31 23.97
C CYS A 298 12.64 -6.23 22.99
N ILE A 299 13.36 -6.92 22.09
CA ILE A 299 12.78 -7.85 21.10
C ILE A 299 12.52 -9.25 21.71
N ARG A 300 13.25 -9.65 22.74
CA ARG A 300 13.14 -10.99 23.35
C ARG A 300 11.79 -11.20 24.06
N LEU A 301 11.28 -10.12 24.63
CA LEU A 301 10.04 -10.07 25.42
C LEU A 301 8.82 -10.13 24.52
#